data_AF-A0A1I0ZL30-F1
#
_entry.id   AF-A0A1I0ZL30-F1
#
_cell.length_a   1.000
_cell.length_b   1.000
_cell.length_c   1.000
_cell.angle_alpha   90.00
_cell.angle_beta   90.00
_cell.angle_gamma   90.00
#
_symmetry.space_group_name_H-M   'P 1'
#
loop_
_entity.id
_entity.type
_entity.pdbx_description
1 polymer ?
#
loop_
_entity_poly.entity_id
_entity_poly.type
_entity_poly.pdbx_seq_one_letter_code
_entity_poly.pdbx_strand_id
1 'polypeptide(L)'
;MKYLKNFIVGFLVSFVGSIPLGYLNFIGFEIYNKSNFTQLLYYLFGVVIIEAIVISSTFYFANKLLLNPKLKKYISIFSIVFLIFIAIYFYPSEYKKIENNNHAVTFLMYPPFIIGLILSSLNFAQIPFWFSWNIFLVNENYISSDKNIGFIYILGTIIGTFFGMLLLVLGLKKITNQGIISDNFISNNIWIIFFGLAIFQLFQLLKTRKS
;
A
#
# COMPACT_ATOMS: atom_id res chain seq x y z
N MET A 1 24.22 -12.20 -14.16
CA MET A 1 24.01 -12.19 -12.69
C MET A 1 23.40 -10.88 -12.16
N LYS A 2 23.89 -9.69 -12.55
CA LYS A 2 23.37 -8.39 -12.07
C LYS A 2 21.86 -8.18 -12.31
N TYR A 3 21.37 -8.52 -13.51
CA TYR A 3 19.93 -8.45 -13.84
C TYR A 3 19.05 -9.28 -12.90
N LEU A 4 19.39 -10.57 -12.73
CA LEU A 4 18.65 -11.47 -11.84
C LEU A 4 18.70 -11.00 -10.38
N LYS A 5 19.87 -10.52 -9.91
CA LYS A 5 20.01 -9.93 -8.57
C LYS A 5 19.06 -8.74 -8.38
N ASN A 6 19.08 -7.78 -9.29
CA ASN A 6 18.20 -6.60 -9.24
C ASN A 6 16.71 -6.99 -9.23
N PHE A 7 16.34 -7.95 -10.08
CA PHE A 7 14.97 -8.47 -10.12
C PHE A 7 14.55 -9.08 -8.78
N ILE A 8 15.36 -10.00 -8.24
CA ILE A 8 15.06 -10.71 -6.98
C ILE A 8 15.01 -9.72 -5.82
N VAL A 9 15.96 -8.79 -5.73
CA VAL A 9 15.96 -7.78 -4.66
C VAL A 9 14.71 -6.90 -4.76
N GLY A 10 14.36 -6.42 -5.95
CA GLY A 10 13.14 -5.65 -6.15
C GLY A 10 11.90 -6.43 -5.75
N PHE A 11 11.79 -7.67 -6.22
CA PHE A 11 10.69 -8.57 -5.89
C PHE A 11 10.56 -8.80 -4.39
N LEU A 12 11.63 -9.17 -3.70
CA LEU A 12 11.58 -9.50 -2.28
C LEU A 12 11.22 -8.27 -1.42
N VAL A 13 11.82 -7.11 -1.72
CA VAL A 13 11.55 -5.88 -0.97
C VAL A 13 10.08 -5.48 -1.07
N SER A 14 9.52 -5.48 -2.28
CA SER A 14 8.10 -5.10 -2.46
C SER A 14 7.14 -6.18 -1.99
N PHE A 15 7.45 -7.46 -2.20
CA PHE A 15 6.63 -8.58 -1.77
C PHE A 15 6.48 -8.56 -0.25
N VAL A 16 7.59 -8.52 0.48
CA VAL A 16 7.58 -8.44 1.95
C VAL A 16 6.93 -7.14 2.42
N GLY A 17 7.22 -6.01 1.75
CA GLY A 17 6.61 -4.72 2.06
C GLY A 17 5.09 -4.68 1.87
N SER A 18 4.52 -5.59 1.07
CA SER A 18 3.08 -5.66 0.77
C SER A 18 2.29 -6.59 1.69
N ILE A 19 2.97 -7.40 2.51
CA ILE A 19 2.34 -8.35 3.47
C ILE A 19 1.72 -7.64 4.69
N PRO A 20 2.31 -6.57 5.26
CA PRO A 20 1.65 -5.82 6.32
C PRO A 20 0.26 -5.32 5.87
N LEU A 21 -0.75 -5.53 6.71
CA LEU A 21 -2.12 -5.16 6.38
C LEU A 21 -2.26 -3.62 6.32
N GLY A 22 -2.49 -3.10 5.11
CA GLY A 22 -2.80 -1.71 4.84
C GLY A 22 -4.18 -1.53 4.23
N TYR A 23 -4.59 -0.28 4.00
CA TYR A 23 -5.95 0.01 3.50
C TYR A 23 -6.18 -0.51 2.08
N LEU A 24 -5.15 -0.51 1.23
CA LEU A 24 -5.24 -1.06 -0.12
C LEU A 24 -5.52 -2.58 -0.07
N ASN A 25 -4.81 -3.29 0.80
CA ASN A 25 -5.00 -4.73 1.00
C ASN A 25 -6.39 -5.05 1.52
N PHE A 26 -6.87 -4.29 2.51
CA PHE A 26 -8.22 -4.45 3.05
C PHE A 26 -9.31 -4.19 2.00
N ILE A 27 -9.16 -3.15 1.19
CA ILE A 27 -10.12 -2.84 0.11
C ILE A 27 -10.09 -3.93 -0.96
N GLY A 28 -8.92 -4.46 -1.31
CA GLY A 28 -8.79 -5.63 -2.19
C GLY A 28 -9.52 -6.86 -1.62
N PHE A 29 -9.40 -7.10 -0.31
CA PHE A 29 -10.13 -8.15 0.38
C PHE A 29 -11.66 -7.95 0.32
N GLU A 30 -12.15 -6.74 0.58
CA GLU A 30 -13.58 -6.40 0.47
C GLU A 30 -14.12 -6.56 -0.96
N ILE A 31 -13.36 -6.13 -1.97
CA ILE A 31 -13.69 -6.35 -3.38
C ILE A 31 -13.80 -7.85 -3.65
N TYR A 32 -12.81 -8.64 -3.23
CA TYR A 32 -12.84 -10.09 -3.46
C TYR A 32 -13.98 -10.79 -2.73
N ASN A 33 -14.29 -10.36 -1.50
CA ASN A 33 -15.41 -10.88 -0.70
C ASN A 33 -16.78 -10.66 -1.35
N LYS A 34 -16.98 -9.51 -2.00
CA LYS A 34 -18.28 -9.10 -2.55
C LYS A 34 -18.45 -9.38 -4.04
N SER A 35 -17.37 -9.67 -4.73
CA SER A 35 -17.39 -9.88 -6.18
C SER A 35 -16.70 -11.19 -6.55
N ASN A 36 -15.58 -11.15 -7.27
CA ASN A 36 -14.86 -12.32 -7.73
C ASN A 36 -13.37 -12.04 -7.91
N PHE A 37 -12.62 -13.09 -8.23
CA PHE A 37 -11.18 -13.03 -8.40
C PHE A 37 -10.75 -12.07 -9.53
N THR A 38 -11.51 -12.02 -10.63
CA THR A 38 -11.19 -11.12 -11.76
C THR A 38 -11.26 -9.65 -11.35
N GLN A 39 -12.24 -9.27 -10.53
CA GLN A 39 -12.35 -7.90 -10.03
C GLN A 39 -11.21 -7.54 -9.07
N LEU A 40 -10.75 -8.49 -8.25
CA LEU A 40 -9.54 -8.33 -7.44
C LEU A 40 -8.31 -8.07 -8.33
N LEU A 41 -8.13 -8.84 -9.42
CA LEU A 41 -7.01 -8.64 -10.33
C LEU A 41 -7.03 -7.24 -10.95
N TYR A 42 -8.19 -6.78 -11.44
CA TYR A 42 -8.33 -5.42 -11.97
C TYR A 42 -7.96 -4.35 -10.94
N TYR A 43 -8.44 -4.50 -9.71
CA TYR A 43 -8.05 -3.62 -8.61
C TYR A 43 -6.54 -3.59 -8.39
N LEU A 44 -5.90 -4.75 -8.27
CA LEU A 44 -4.46 -4.87 -8.04
C LEU A 44 -3.65 -4.29 -9.21
N PHE A 45 -4.09 -4.47 -10.45
CA PHE A 45 -3.45 -3.81 -11.60
C PHE A 45 -3.50 -2.29 -11.50
N GLY A 46 -4.64 -1.72 -11.08
CA GLY A 46 -4.76 -0.30 -10.83
C GLY A 46 -3.79 0.19 -9.75
N VAL A 47 -3.67 -0.54 -8.64
CA VAL A 47 -2.72 -0.21 -7.57
C VAL A 47 -1.27 -0.25 -8.08
N VAL A 48 -0.89 -1.34 -8.72
CA VAL A 48 0.50 -1.57 -9.13
C VAL A 48 0.95 -0.61 -10.24
N ILE A 49 0.06 -0.11 -11.09
CA ILE A 49 0.39 0.93 -12.08
C ILE A 49 0.83 2.23 -11.40
N ILE A 50 0.09 2.70 -10.38
CA ILE A 50 0.46 3.91 -9.66
C ILE A 50 1.76 3.69 -8.89
N GLU A 51 1.89 2.54 -8.25
CA GLU A 51 3.11 2.21 -7.53
C GLU A 51 4.32 2.14 -8.48
N ALA A 52 4.18 1.59 -9.69
CA ALA A 52 5.22 1.63 -10.71
C ALA A 52 5.68 3.06 -11.04
N ILE A 53 4.74 4.00 -11.13
CA ILE A 53 5.05 5.43 -11.36
C ILE A 53 5.82 6.01 -10.17
N VAL A 54 5.39 5.73 -8.94
CA VAL A 54 6.04 6.20 -7.72
C VAL A 54 7.46 5.62 -7.59
N ILE A 55 7.62 4.31 -7.77
CA ILE A 55 8.91 3.63 -7.72
C ILE A 55 9.85 4.17 -8.78
N SER A 56 9.38 4.28 -10.03
CA SER A 56 10.20 4.79 -11.13
C SER A 56 10.65 6.21 -10.85
N SER A 57 9.73 7.08 -10.43
CA SER A 57 10.03 8.46 -10.07
C SER A 57 11.06 8.51 -8.94
N THR A 58 10.79 7.86 -7.81
CA THR A 58 11.68 7.87 -6.65
C THR A 58 13.03 7.23 -6.95
N PHE A 59 13.13 6.24 -7.82
CA PHE A 59 14.39 5.60 -8.21
C PHE A 59 15.28 6.55 -9.03
N TYR A 60 14.73 7.20 -10.06
CA TYR A 60 15.50 8.15 -10.87
C TYR A 60 15.80 9.47 -10.13
N PHE A 61 14.98 9.82 -9.15
CA PHE A 61 15.18 11.01 -8.32
C PHE A 61 15.94 10.74 -7.01
N ALA A 62 16.21 9.49 -6.66
CA ALA A 62 16.83 9.08 -5.38
C ALA A 62 18.12 9.86 -5.07
N ASN A 63 18.97 10.07 -6.09
CA ASN A 63 20.25 10.77 -5.94
C ASN A 63 20.16 12.29 -6.16
N LYS A 64 19.03 12.80 -6.66
CA LYS A 64 18.84 14.23 -6.95
C LYS A 64 18.01 14.94 -5.88
N LEU A 65 17.18 14.20 -5.15
CA LEU A 65 16.37 14.70 -4.06
C LEU A 65 16.99 14.24 -2.73
N LEU A 66 17.93 15.04 -2.21
CA LEU A 66 18.00 15.21 -0.76
C LEU A 66 16.61 15.68 -0.34
N LEU A 67 15.77 14.76 0.14
CA LEU A 67 14.38 15.04 0.48
C LEU A 67 14.35 16.29 1.36
N ASN A 68 13.89 17.40 0.79
CA ASN A 68 13.79 18.66 1.52
C ASN A 68 13.00 18.36 2.81
N PRO A 69 13.55 18.62 4.00
CA PRO A 69 12.90 18.26 5.26
C PRO A 69 11.48 18.83 5.37
N LYS A 70 11.21 19.97 4.71
CA LYS A 70 9.86 20.54 4.59
C LYS A 70 8.91 19.66 3.78
N LEU A 71 9.36 19.16 2.62
CA LEU A 71 8.54 18.28 1.76
C LEU A 71 8.26 16.93 2.44
N LYS A 72 9.29 16.31 3.05
CA LYS A 72 9.12 15.08 3.84
C LYS A 72 8.09 15.26 4.96
N LYS A 73 8.13 16.40 5.65
CA LYS A 73 7.16 16.77 6.69
C LYS A 73 5.74 16.90 6.13
N TYR A 74 5.54 17.57 4.99
CA TYR A 74 4.21 17.71 4.38
C TYR A 74 3.63 16.36 3.95
N ILE A 75 4.42 15.51 3.30
CA ILE A 75 4.02 14.16 2.91
C ILE A 75 3.59 13.33 4.13
N SER A 76 4.36 13.42 5.23
CA SER A 76 4.05 12.71 6.47
C SER A 76 2.75 13.21 7.10
N ILE A 77 2.54 14.53 7.16
CA ILE A 77 1.31 15.12 7.70
C ILE A 77 0.10 14.70 6.85
N PHE A 78 0.20 14.77 5.52
CA PHE A 78 -0.88 14.35 4.63
C PHE A 78 -1.24 12.87 4.85
N SER A 79 -0.23 12.00 4.95
CA SER A 79 -0.44 10.56 5.18
C SER A 79 -1.16 10.28 6.50
N ILE A 80 -0.79 11.00 7.58
CA ILE A 80 -1.46 10.90 8.88
C ILE A 80 -2.93 11.35 8.77
N VAL A 81 -3.19 12.50 8.16
CA VAL A 81 -4.56 13.02 7.95
C VAL A 81 -5.40 12.05 7.15
N PHE A 82 -4.83 11.47 6.09
CA PHE A 82 -5.50 10.49 5.25
C PHE A 82 -5.82 9.19 6.01
N LEU A 83 -4.89 8.67 6.82
CA LEU A 83 -5.14 7.49 7.66
C LEU A 83 -6.22 7.74 8.72
N ILE A 84 -6.25 8.92 9.32
CA ILE A 84 -7.32 9.33 10.25
C ILE A 84 -8.66 9.38 9.51
N PHE A 85 -8.71 9.97 8.31
CA PHE A 85 -9.92 10.01 7.48
C PHE A 85 -10.43 8.59 7.18
N ILE A 86 -9.55 7.67 6.77
CA ILE A 86 -9.91 6.27 6.53
C ILE A 86 -10.39 5.59 7.83
N ALA A 87 -9.72 5.81 8.96
CA ALA A 87 -10.14 5.26 10.24
C ALA A 87 -11.56 5.72 10.63
N ILE A 88 -11.87 7.01 10.47
CA ILE A 88 -13.21 7.56 10.70
C ILE A 88 -14.23 6.97 9.71
N TYR A 89 -13.85 6.81 8.43
CA TYR A 89 -14.73 6.23 7.42
C TYR A 89 -15.18 4.80 7.79
N PHE A 90 -14.25 3.97 8.25
CA PHE A 90 -14.49 2.59 8.68
C PHE A 90 -14.91 2.45 10.16
N TYR A 91 -15.01 3.54 10.91
CA TYR A 91 -15.47 3.49 12.29
C TYR A 91 -16.93 3.00 12.34
N PRO A 92 -17.26 1.96 13.14
CA PRO A 92 -18.62 1.48 13.29
C PRO A 92 -19.50 2.56 13.92
N SER A 93 -20.56 3.00 13.25
CA SER A 93 -21.56 3.90 13.86
C SER A 93 -22.93 3.24 13.94
N GLU A 94 -23.65 3.47 15.03
CA GLU A 94 -24.99 2.92 15.24
C GLU A 94 -26.03 3.52 14.27
N TYR A 95 -25.83 4.78 13.88
CA TYR A 95 -26.61 5.43 12.81
C TYR A 95 -26.41 4.76 11.44
N LYS A 96 -25.22 4.20 11.19
CA LYS A 96 -24.94 3.42 9.98
C LYS A 96 -25.69 2.08 10.02
N LYS A 97 -25.71 1.36 11.17
CA LYS A 97 -26.37 0.04 11.32
C LYS A 97 -27.86 -0.02 10.93
N ILE A 98 -28.58 1.11 10.83
CA ILE A 98 -29.99 1.15 10.40
C ILE A 98 -30.10 1.02 8.86
N GLU A 99 -29.05 1.35 8.11
CA GLU A 99 -28.89 1.06 6.67
C GLU A 99 -28.14 -0.27 6.43
N ASN A 100 -28.29 -1.25 7.35
CA ASN A 100 -27.66 -2.56 7.28
C ASN A 100 -28.22 -3.40 6.11
N ASN A 101 -27.62 -3.15 4.95
CA ASN A 101 -27.23 -4.11 3.92
C ASN A 101 -26.17 -3.48 2.98
N ASN A 102 -25.95 -2.16 3.04
CA ASN A 102 -25.17 -1.40 2.05
C ASN A 102 -23.91 -0.70 2.59
N HIS A 103 -23.42 -1.04 3.79
CA HIS A 103 -22.06 -0.64 4.20
C HIS A 103 -20.97 -1.24 3.33
N ALA A 104 -21.37 -2.15 2.46
CA ALA A 104 -20.71 -2.52 1.24
C ALA A 104 -20.60 -1.40 0.20
N VAL A 105 -20.08 -0.25 0.63
CA VAL A 105 -19.07 0.51 -0.09
C VAL A 105 -19.56 1.07 -1.45
N THR A 106 -19.85 2.38 -1.49
CA THR A 106 -20.04 3.19 -2.72
C THR A 106 -18.94 3.02 -3.77
N PHE A 107 -17.80 2.39 -3.43
CA PHE A 107 -16.77 1.96 -4.35
C PHE A 107 -17.25 0.93 -5.39
N LEU A 108 -18.29 0.11 -5.12
CA LEU A 108 -18.83 -0.83 -6.13
C LEU A 108 -19.50 -0.14 -7.33
N MET A 109 -19.77 1.17 -7.27
CA MET A 109 -20.28 1.92 -8.43
C MET A 109 -19.21 2.23 -9.48
N TYR A 110 -17.92 2.11 -9.13
CA TYR A 110 -16.81 2.37 -10.05
C TYR A 110 -16.11 1.07 -10.45
N PRO A 111 -15.48 1.01 -11.64
CA PRO A 111 -14.68 -0.15 -12.02
C PRO A 111 -13.53 -0.37 -11.03
N PRO A 112 -13.29 -1.60 -10.54
CA PRO A 112 -12.24 -1.90 -9.55
C PRO A 112 -10.83 -1.43 -9.95
N PHE A 113 -10.51 -1.46 -11.23
CA PHE A 113 -9.29 -0.87 -11.77
C PHE A 113 -9.13 0.63 -11.42
N ILE A 114 -10.19 1.42 -11.63
CA ILE A 114 -10.19 2.87 -11.36
C ILE A 114 -10.07 3.13 -9.86
N ILE A 115 -10.73 2.32 -9.03
CA ILE A 115 -10.60 2.37 -7.57
C ILE A 115 -9.15 2.15 -7.15
N GLY A 116 -8.48 1.14 -7.74
CA GLY A 116 -7.07 0.87 -7.51
C GLY A 116 -6.17 2.07 -7.83
N LEU A 117 -6.38 2.70 -8.99
CA LEU A 117 -5.65 3.91 -9.39
C LEU A 117 -5.87 5.06 -8.40
N ILE A 118 -7.12 5.38 -8.04
CA ILE A 118 -7.44 6.50 -7.15
C ILE A 118 -6.83 6.26 -5.76
N LEU A 119 -7.11 5.09 -5.19
CA LEU A 119 -6.67 4.79 -3.83
C LEU A 119 -5.16 4.70 -3.71
N SER A 120 -4.47 4.11 -4.69
CA SER A 120 -3.01 4.07 -4.66
C SER A 120 -2.39 5.46 -4.87
N SER A 121 -3.06 6.35 -5.62
CA SER A 121 -2.59 7.75 -5.78
C SER A 121 -2.66 8.54 -4.48
N LEU A 122 -3.59 8.18 -3.58
CA LEU A 122 -3.70 8.75 -2.24
C LEU A 122 -2.71 8.11 -1.25
N ASN A 123 -1.93 7.10 -1.66
CA ASN A 123 -0.95 6.45 -0.80
C ASN A 123 0.38 7.23 -0.73
N PHE A 124 0.35 8.45 -0.22
CA PHE A 124 1.53 9.31 -0.16
C PHE A 124 2.67 8.74 0.70
N ALA A 125 2.37 7.79 1.59
CA ALA A 125 3.37 7.06 2.37
C ALA A 125 4.30 6.19 1.50
N GLN A 126 3.88 5.79 0.29
CA GLN A 126 4.74 5.07 -0.66
C GLN A 126 5.94 5.92 -1.11
N ILE A 127 5.78 7.24 -1.22
CA ILE A 127 6.86 8.13 -1.70
C ILE A 127 8.10 8.07 -0.79
N PRO A 128 8.03 8.37 0.52
CA PRO A 128 9.18 8.30 1.41
C PRO A 128 9.66 6.87 1.65
N PHE A 129 8.76 5.88 1.60
CA PHE A 129 9.13 4.46 1.67
C PHE A 129 10.06 4.08 0.51
N TRP A 130 9.65 4.36 -0.73
CA TRP A 130 10.42 4.02 -1.91
C TRP A 130 11.69 4.86 -2.06
N PHE A 131 11.67 6.14 -1.66
CA PHE A 131 12.92 6.91 -1.54
C PHE A 131 13.92 6.23 -0.59
N SER A 132 13.47 5.81 0.59
CA SER A 132 14.34 5.20 1.60
C SER A 132 14.96 3.90 1.08
N TRP A 133 14.15 3.02 0.49
CA TRP A 133 14.64 1.76 -0.09
C TRP A 133 15.54 1.98 -1.29
N ASN A 134 15.16 2.84 -2.24
CA ASN A 134 15.96 3.08 -3.43
C ASN A 134 17.33 3.67 -3.08
N ILE A 135 17.39 4.65 -2.17
CA ILE A 135 18.66 5.22 -1.71
C ILE A 135 19.50 4.16 -1.01
N PHE A 136 18.93 3.41 -0.06
CA PHE A 136 19.63 2.37 0.68
C PHE A 136 20.20 1.29 -0.26
N LEU A 137 19.38 0.73 -1.14
CA LEU A 137 19.77 -0.37 -2.02
C LEU A 137 20.85 0.03 -3.04
N VAL A 138 20.81 1.28 -3.52
CA VAL A 138 21.83 1.83 -4.41
C VAL A 138 23.13 2.10 -3.66
N ASN A 139 23.07 2.77 -2.50
CA ASN A 139 24.27 3.14 -1.73
C ASN A 139 25.02 1.92 -1.19
N GLU A 140 24.29 0.90 -0.74
CA GLU A 140 24.86 -0.35 -0.24
C GLU A 140 25.20 -1.35 -1.38
N ASN A 141 25.10 -0.94 -2.64
CA ASN A 141 25.40 -1.77 -3.82
C ASN A 141 24.61 -3.09 -3.89
N TYR A 142 23.42 -3.16 -3.29
CA TYR A 142 22.50 -4.28 -3.46
C TYR A 142 21.94 -4.33 -4.88
N ILE A 143 21.71 -3.17 -5.50
CA ILE A 143 21.23 -3.04 -6.88
C ILE A 143 22.12 -2.11 -7.70
N SER A 144 22.26 -2.38 -9.00
CA SER A 144 22.86 -1.39 -9.93
C SER A 144 21.81 -0.37 -10.39
N SER A 145 22.24 0.89 -10.49
CA SER A 145 21.47 2.02 -11.00
C SER A 145 21.63 2.29 -12.50
N ASP A 146 22.40 1.45 -13.21
CA ASP A 146 22.52 1.53 -14.68
C ASP A 146 21.13 1.43 -15.31
N LYS A 147 20.79 2.32 -16.27
CA LYS A 147 19.43 2.45 -16.87
C LYS A 147 18.73 1.11 -17.17
N ASN A 148 19.40 0.20 -17.87
CA ASN A 148 18.82 -1.09 -18.26
C ASN A 148 18.64 -2.05 -17.09
N ILE A 149 19.53 -1.99 -16.09
CA ILE A 149 19.51 -2.87 -14.92
C ILE A 149 18.54 -2.33 -13.84
N GLY A 150 18.40 -1.00 -13.75
CA GLY A 150 17.41 -0.33 -12.91
C GLY A 150 15.97 -0.64 -13.33
N PHE A 151 15.70 -0.72 -14.64
CA PHE A 151 14.38 -1.15 -15.13
C PHE A 151 14.01 -2.57 -14.67
N ILE A 152 14.98 -3.49 -14.65
CA ILE A 152 14.76 -4.87 -14.16
C ILE A 152 14.45 -4.90 -12.66
N TYR A 153 15.07 -4.02 -11.88
CA TYR A 153 14.72 -3.83 -10.47
C TYR A 153 13.26 -3.37 -10.31
N ILE A 154 12.84 -2.37 -11.09
CA ILE A 154 11.45 -1.86 -11.08
C ILE A 154 10.45 -2.94 -11.51
N LEU A 155 10.78 -3.77 -12.51
CA LEU A 155 9.93 -4.91 -12.86
C LEU A 155 9.80 -5.91 -11.71
N GLY A 156 10.91 -6.20 -11.03
CA GLY A 156 10.91 -7.03 -9.82
C GLY A 156 9.97 -6.47 -8.76
N THR A 157 10.08 -5.16 -8.45
CA THR A 157 9.22 -4.53 -7.44
C THR A 157 7.74 -4.59 -7.80
N ILE A 158 7.37 -4.28 -9.05
CA ILE A 158 6.00 -4.36 -9.56
C ILE A 158 5.41 -5.76 -9.36
N ILE A 159 6.15 -6.79 -9.76
CA ILE A 159 5.72 -8.19 -9.65
C ILE A 159 5.61 -8.60 -8.17
N GLY A 160 6.58 -8.20 -7.35
CA GLY A 160 6.57 -8.51 -5.91
C GLY A 160 5.40 -7.85 -5.19
N THR A 161 5.07 -6.59 -5.47
CA THR A 161 3.89 -5.93 -4.89
C THR A 161 2.62 -6.69 -5.27
N PHE A 162 2.44 -6.96 -6.57
CA PHE A 162 1.25 -7.65 -7.07
C PHE A 162 1.03 -8.98 -6.35
N PHE A 163 2.06 -9.83 -6.29
CA PHE A 163 1.94 -11.13 -5.64
C PHE A 163 1.87 -11.05 -4.12
N GLY A 164 2.54 -10.09 -3.49
CA GLY A 164 2.46 -9.87 -2.04
C GLY A 164 1.06 -9.46 -1.60
N MET A 165 0.46 -8.49 -2.30
CA MET A 165 -0.92 -8.07 -2.06
C MET A 165 -1.91 -9.20 -2.35
N LEU A 166 -1.74 -9.90 -3.49
CA LEU A 166 -2.60 -11.02 -3.87
C LEU A 166 -2.56 -12.13 -2.82
N LEU A 167 -1.37 -12.52 -2.37
CA LEU A 167 -1.19 -13.55 -1.35
C LEU A 167 -1.88 -13.16 -0.05
N LEU A 168 -1.71 -11.92 0.40
CA LEU A 168 -2.34 -11.44 1.63
C LEU A 168 -3.87 -11.47 1.51
N VAL A 169 -4.43 -10.94 0.42
CA VAL A 169 -5.89 -10.91 0.21
C VAL A 169 -6.48 -12.33 0.17
N LEU A 170 -5.84 -13.25 -0.57
CA LEU A 170 -6.28 -14.65 -0.63
C LEU A 170 -6.12 -15.35 0.73
N GLY A 171 -5.05 -15.04 1.47
CA GLY A 171 -4.82 -15.55 2.83
C GLY A 171 -5.93 -15.11 3.78
N LEU A 172 -6.28 -13.83 3.78
CA LEU A 172 -7.40 -13.30 4.57
C LEU A 172 -8.71 -13.99 4.20
N LYS A 173 -9.02 -14.12 2.90
CA LYS A 173 -10.23 -14.83 2.44
C LYS A 173 -10.28 -16.28 2.90
N LYS A 174 -9.14 -16.98 2.85
CA LYS A 174 -9.07 -18.37 3.30
C LYS A 174 -9.33 -18.49 4.79
N ILE A 175 -8.73 -17.61 5.59
CA ILE A 175 -8.91 -17.59 7.06
C ILE A 175 -10.37 -17.28 7.42
N THR A 176 -11.03 -16.37 6.70
CA THR A 176 -12.44 -16.06 6.97
C THR A 176 -13.39 -17.16 6.51
N ASN A 177 -13.16 -17.76 5.34
CA ASN A 177 -13.93 -18.92 4.86
C ASN A 177 -13.81 -20.14 5.78
N GLN A 178 -12.67 -20.30 6.48
CA GLN A 178 -12.46 -21.36 7.48
C GLN A 178 -13.14 -21.06 8.83
N GLY A 179 -13.75 -19.89 9.00
CA GLY A 179 -14.42 -19.48 10.24
C GLY A 179 -13.46 -19.14 11.38
N ILE A 180 -12.14 -19.06 11.12
CA ILE A 180 -11.13 -18.70 12.13
C ILE A 180 -11.33 -17.24 12.58
N ILE A 181 -11.69 -16.37 11.65
CA ILE A 181 -12.03 -14.96 11.88
C ILE A 181 -13.30 -14.66 11.08
N SER A 182 -14.30 -14.00 11.68
CA SER A 182 -15.49 -13.62 10.91
C SER A 182 -15.18 -12.45 9.95
N ASP A 183 -15.83 -12.42 8.78
CA ASP A 183 -15.69 -11.28 7.85
C ASP A 183 -16.04 -9.95 8.55
N ASN A 184 -17.06 -9.98 9.41
CA ASN A 184 -17.48 -8.86 10.24
C ASN A 184 -16.43 -8.42 11.26
N PHE A 185 -15.56 -9.33 11.71
CA PHE A 185 -14.48 -8.99 12.64
C PHE A 185 -13.43 -8.13 11.94
N ILE A 186 -13.01 -8.50 10.73
CA ILE A 186 -12.02 -7.72 9.97
C ILE A 186 -12.61 -6.34 9.65
N SER A 187 -13.81 -6.29 9.10
CA SER A 187 -14.45 -5.04 8.68
C SER A 187 -14.78 -4.11 9.85
N ASN A 188 -15.26 -4.63 11.00
CA ASN A 188 -15.57 -3.80 12.17
C ASN A 188 -14.33 -3.29 12.92
N ASN A 189 -13.17 -3.93 12.77
CA ASN A 189 -11.97 -3.59 13.53
C ASN A 189 -10.86 -2.95 12.68
N ILE A 190 -11.02 -2.88 11.36
CA ILE A 190 -9.97 -2.33 10.48
C ILE A 190 -9.61 -0.87 10.80
N TRP A 191 -10.57 -0.08 11.29
CA TRP A 191 -10.33 1.30 11.72
C TRP A 191 -9.27 1.38 12.83
N ILE A 192 -9.17 0.38 13.71
CA ILE A 192 -8.17 0.30 14.79
C ILE A 192 -6.78 0.23 14.19
N ILE A 193 -6.60 -0.53 13.11
CA ILE A 193 -5.33 -0.67 12.42
C ILE A 193 -4.94 0.67 11.78
N PHE A 194 -5.85 1.33 11.08
CA PHE A 194 -5.54 2.64 10.47
C PHE A 194 -5.29 3.73 11.50
N PHE A 195 -6.05 3.74 12.59
CA PHE A 195 -5.85 4.68 13.69
C PHE A 195 -4.51 4.42 14.40
N GLY A 196 -4.16 3.16 14.65
CA GLY A 196 -2.86 2.76 15.19
C GLY A 196 -1.70 3.15 14.29
N LEU A 197 -1.81 2.94 12.98
CA LEU A 197 -0.83 3.39 11.99
C LEU A 197 -0.69 4.92 11.98
N ALA A 198 -1.79 5.66 12.08
CA ALA A 198 -1.77 7.12 12.17
C ALA A 198 -1.03 7.61 13.42
N ILE A 199 -1.31 7.01 14.59
CA ILE A 199 -0.60 7.30 15.85
C ILE A 199 0.89 6.99 15.73
N PHE A 200 1.23 5.83 15.17
CA PHE A 200 2.62 5.43 14.96
C PHE A 200 3.38 6.42 14.06
N GLN A 201 2.77 6.83 12.94
CA GLN A 201 3.35 7.85 12.06
C GLN A 201 3.48 9.21 12.74
N LEU A 202 2.49 9.61 13.54
CA LEU A 202 2.55 10.83 14.33
C LEU A 202 3.71 10.79 15.34
N PHE A 203 3.89 9.66 16.04
CA PHE A 203 4.99 9.48 16.97
C PHE A 203 6.36 9.58 16.27
N GLN A 204 6.53 8.94 15.10
CA GLN A 204 7.75 9.08 14.31
C GLN A 204 8.01 10.53 13.90
N LEU A 205 6.98 11.25 13.46
CA LEU A 205 7.09 12.65 13.04
C LEU A 205 7.51 13.55 14.22
N LEU A 206 6.97 13.31 15.42
CA LEU A 206 7.31 14.06 16.64
C LEU A 206 8.73 13.74 17.13
N LYS A 207 9.17 12.48 17.06
CA LYS A 207 10.54 12.08 17.41
C LYS A 207 11.56 12.75 16.49
N THR A 208 11.27 12.81 15.19
CA THR A 208 12.16 13.43 14.19
C THR A 208 12.27 14.95 14.35
N ARG A 209 11.33 15.62 15.03
CA ARG A 209 11.42 17.07 15.34
C ARG A 209 12.31 17.40 16.55
N LYS A 210 12.62 16.41 17.40
CA LYS A 210 13.42 16.60 18.62
C LYS A 210 14.91 16.30 18.43
N SER A 211 15.28 15.71 17.28
CA SER A 211 16.66 15.49 16.84
C SER A 211 17.07 16.57 15.86
#